data_AF-A0A7X6CZN0-F1
#
_entry.id   AF-A0A7X6CZN0-F1
#
_cell.length_a   1.000
_cell.length_b   1.000
_cell.length_c   1.000
_cell.angle_alpha   90.00
_cell.angle_beta   90.00
_cell.angle_gamma   90.00
#
_symmetry.space_group_name_H-M   'P 1'
#
loop_
_entity.id
_entity.type
_entity.pdbx_description
1 polymer ?
#
loop_
_entity_poly.entity_id
_entity_poly.type
_entity_poly.pdbx_seq_one_letter_code
_entity_poly.pdbx_strand_id
1 'polypeptide(L)'
;MKLLWLYAHPEPRSLNGHLRTRGIAAATALGHAVVQSDLYAMGWNPVVSRADHPDGDGRFRAADASHAAFRAGRLPVDVAAEQEKLLGADAVVVQFPLWWYGPPAILKGWFDRVLVKGLGYGTGSRYGAGALAGKRALTVVTAGARESSLAPRGIHGSLDQILWPLLHGTYFYTGMAPLRPLLVGSADRLTEAEAEAAADALADRLRGLGTERPLAFRAEASGDYDERLRLRHDIAPGELGLEAHLGGST
;
A
#
# COMPACT_ATOMS: atom_id res chain seq x y z
N MET A 1 14.72 11.57 2.80
CA MET A 1 13.25 11.36 2.93
C MET A 1 12.98 10.61 4.23
N LYS A 2 11.82 10.83 4.84
CA LYS A 2 11.29 10.00 5.92
C LYS A 2 10.43 8.87 5.34
N LEU A 3 10.77 7.63 5.67
CA LEU A 3 10.09 6.43 5.19
C LEU A 3 9.30 5.79 6.33
N LEU A 4 8.07 5.38 6.05
CA LEU A 4 7.35 4.40 6.86
C LEU A 4 7.53 3.02 6.22
N TRP A 5 8.18 2.10 6.92
CA TRP A 5 8.32 0.70 6.51
C TRP A 5 7.26 -0.15 7.22
N LEU A 6 6.18 -0.44 6.51
CA LEU A 6 5.08 -1.28 6.98
C LEU A 6 5.36 -2.74 6.59
N TYR A 7 5.57 -3.60 7.57
CA TYR A 7 6.03 -4.98 7.39
C TYR A 7 5.05 -5.99 7.97
N ALA A 8 4.72 -7.02 7.18
CA ALA A 8 3.78 -8.06 7.59
C ALA A 8 4.33 -9.47 7.30
N HIS A 9 5.11 -10.02 8.23
CA HIS A 9 5.46 -11.44 8.25
C HIS A 9 5.74 -11.94 9.69
N PRO A 10 5.26 -13.13 10.09
CA PRO A 10 5.38 -13.60 11.47
C PRO A 10 6.79 -14.04 11.87
N GLU A 11 7.60 -14.51 10.92
CA GLU A 11 8.93 -15.06 11.17
C GLU A 11 10.04 -14.04 10.81
N PRO A 12 10.81 -13.52 11.80
CA PRO A 12 11.89 -12.56 11.56
C PRO A 12 13.06 -13.09 10.72
N ARG A 13 13.28 -14.41 10.70
CA ARG A 13 14.34 -15.07 9.91
C ARG A 13 13.88 -15.51 8.52
N SER A 14 12.67 -15.15 8.12
CA SER A 14 12.15 -15.44 6.79
C SER A 14 12.87 -14.65 5.70
N LEU A 15 12.65 -15.01 4.43
CA LEU A 15 13.05 -14.18 3.30
C LEU A 15 12.52 -12.74 3.42
N ASN A 16 11.28 -12.55 3.87
CA ASN A 16 10.74 -11.21 4.12
C ASN A 16 11.53 -10.48 5.20
N GLY A 17 11.87 -11.16 6.30
CA GLY A 17 12.69 -10.59 7.37
C GLY A 17 14.10 -10.21 6.91
N HIS A 18 14.70 -11.04 6.05
CA HIS A 18 15.97 -10.76 5.38
C HIS A 18 15.88 -9.51 4.50
N LEU A 19 14.92 -9.47 3.56
CA LEU A 19 14.69 -8.34 2.65
C LEU A 19 14.40 -7.04 3.43
N ARG A 20 13.63 -7.10 4.51
CA ARG A 20 13.37 -5.95 5.39
C ARG A 20 14.66 -5.43 5.98
N THR A 21 15.44 -6.32 6.60
CA THR A 21 16.69 -5.95 7.29
C THR A 21 17.67 -5.29 6.33
N ARG A 22 17.87 -5.90 5.16
CA ARG A 22 18.75 -5.37 4.10
C ARG A 22 18.22 -4.08 3.48
N GLY A 23 16.94 -4.02 3.17
CA GLY A 23 16.30 -2.83 2.61
C GLY A 23 16.36 -1.62 3.55
N ILE A 24 16.13 -1.81 4.85
CA ILE A 24 16.24 -0.73 5.84
C ILE A 24 17.69 -0.27 6.01
N ALA A 25 18.65 -1.20 6.04
CA ALA A 25 20.06 -0.86 6.08
C ALA A 25 20.47 -0.03 4.84
N ALA A 26 20.05 -0.44 3.64
CA ALA A 26 20.28 0.30 2.40
C ALA A 26 19.61 1.69 2.42
N ALA A 27 18.34 1.78 2.83
CA ALA A 27 17.64 3.05 2.94
C ALA A 27 18.34 4.02 3.90
N THR A 28 18.81 3.51 5.05
CA THR A 28 19.56 4.31 6.04
C THR A 28 20.88 4.78 5.46
N ALA A 29 21.61 3.92 4.75
CA ALA A 29 22.87 4.27 4.08
C ALA A 29 22.69 5.33 2.97
N LEU A 30 21.51 5.37 2.34
CA LEU A 30 21.10 6.40 1.38
C LEU A 30 20.66 7.71 2.04
N GLY A 31 20.71 7.82 3.37
CA GLY A 31 20.33 9.02 4.12
C GLY A 31 18.82 9.16 4.35
N HIS A 32 18.05 8.09 4.15
CA HIS A 32 16.63 8.09 4.53
C HIS A 32 16.46 7.87 6.03
N ALA A 33 15.53 8.59 6.66
CA ALA A 33 15.09 8.32 8.02
C ALA A 33 13.98 7.27 7.98
N VAL A 34 14.19 6.09 8.57
CA VAL A 34 13.23 4.98 8.49
C VAL A 34 12.51 4.78 9.82
N VAL A 35 11.19 4.84 9.79
CA VAL A 35 10.31 4.44 10.89
C VAL A 35 9.62 3.14 10.51
N GLN A 36 9.51 2.20 11.44
CA GLN A 36 8.98 0.86 11.16
C GLN A 36 7.62 0.64 11.83
N SER A 37 6.81 -0.18 11.17
CA SER A 37 5.64 -0.84 11.74
C SER A 37 5.70 -2.32 11.37
N ASP A 38 6.34 -3.11 12.23
CA ASP A 38 6.33 -4.58 12.17
C ASP A 38 5.04 -5.08 12.82
N LEU A 39 4.04 -5.38 12.00
CA LEU A 39 2.69 -5.65 12.48
C LEU A 39 2.61 -6.88 13.40
N TYR A 40 3.43 -7.90 13.13
CA TYR A 40 3.47 -9.10 13.97
C TYR A 40 4.21 -8.84 15.27
N ALA A 41 5.36 -8.15 15.24
CA ALA A 41 6.07 -7.79 16.46
C ALA A 41 5.29 -6.82 17.36
N MET A 42 4.46 -5.96 16.76
CA MET A 42 3.56 -5.06 17.47
C MET A 42 2.36 -5.77 18.11
N GLY A 43 2.09 -7.02 17.76
CA GLY A 43 0.84 -7.70 18.13
C GLY A 43 -0.38 -6.94 17.58
N TRP A 44 -0.28 -6.36 16.38
CA TRP A 44 -1.30 -5.49 15.82
C TRP A 44 -2.66 -6.17 15.76
N ASN A 45 -3.68 -5.56 16.36
CA ASN A 45 -5.05 -6.01 16.22
C ASN A 45 -5.61 -5.58 14.85
N PRO A 46 -5.93 -6.50 13.94
CA PRO A 46 -6.42 -6.15 12.61
C PRO A 46 -7.94 -5.97 12.53
N VAL A 47 -8.66 -6.21 13.63
CA VAL A 47 -10.13 -6.27 13.62
C VAL A 47 -10.73 -4.90 13.92
N VAL A 48 -11.42 -4.32 12.94
CA VAL A 48 -12.31 -3.17 13.18
C VAL A 48 -13.45 -3.63 14.09
N SER A 49 -13.56 -3.02 15.27
CA SER A 49 -14.55 -3.46 16.25
C SER A 49 -15.22 -2.30 16.97
N ARG A 50 -16.35 -2.56 17.62
CA ARG A 50 -16.97 -1.59 18.54
C ARG A 50 -16.03 -1.22 19.69
N ALA A 51 -15.10 -2.09 20.07
CA ALA A 51 -14.18 -1.80 21.17
C ALA A 51 -13.26 -0.61 20.87
N ASP A 52 -13.01 -0.30 19.59
CA ASP A 52 -12.28 0.91 19.18
C ASP A 52 -13.07 2.20 19.46
N HIS A 53 -14.40 2.09 19.61
CA HIS A 53 -15.34 3.20 19.75
C HIS A 53 -16.48 2.84 20.73
N PRO A 54 -16.21 2.83 22.05
CA PRO A 54 -17.18 2.36 23.05
C PRO A 54 -18.36 3.32 23.27
N ASP A 55 -18.29 4.54 22.74
CA ASP A 55 -19.33 5.54 22.90
C ASP A 55 -20.64 5.13 22.18
N GLY A 56 -21.75 5.12 22.92
CA GLY A 56 -23.11 4.93 22.41
C GLY A 56 -23.66 3.50 22.48
N ASP A 57 -24.94 3.40 22.82
CA ASP A 57 -25.73 2.16 22.98
C ASP A 57 -26.44 1.71 21.69
N GLY A 58 -26.60 2.61 20.72
CA GLY A 58 -27.27 2.35 19.43
C GLY A 58 -26.48 1.47 18.45
N ARG A 59 -27.05 1.26 17.25
CA ARG A 59 -26.43 0.45 16.18
C ARG A 59 -25.04 0.96 15.82
N PHE A 60 -24.05 0.07 15.86
CA PHE A 60 -22.67 0.41 15.49
C PHE A 60 -22.56 0.72 13.98
N ARG A 61 -22.06 1.91 13.65
CA ARG A 61 -21.72 2.33 12.29
C ARG A 61 -20.24 2.69 12.26
N ALA A 62 -19.39 1.76 11.85
CA ALA A 62 -17.92 1.90 11.93
C ALA A 62 -17.40 3.21 11.29
N ALA A 63 -17.94 3.59 10.13
CA ALA A 63 -17.55 4.82 9.43
C ALA A 63 -17.87 6.09 10.22
N ASP A 64 -19.02 6.15 10.88
CA ASP A 64 -19.45 7.33 11.64
C ASP A 64 -18.74 7.40 13.00
N ALA A 65 -18.57 6.25 13.66
CA ALA A 65 -17.85 6.13 14.92
C ALA A 65 -16.37 6.54 14.77
N SER A 66 -15.68 6.00 13.76
CA SER A 66 -14.28 6.35 13.48
C SER A 66 -14.11 7.82 13.08
N HIS A 67 -15.05 8.40 12.33
CA HIS A 67 -15.04 9.83 12.00
C HIS A 67 -15.19 10.71 13.23
N ALA A 68 -16.14 10.39 14.11
CA ALA A 68 -16.36 11.14 15.35
C ALA A 68 -15.12 11.07 16.26
N ALA A 69 -14.53 9.89 16.41
CA ALA A 69 -13.30 9.69 17.16
C ALA A 69 -12.13 10.48 16.55
N PHE A 70 -11.94 10.44 15.22
CA PHE A 70 -10.92 11.20 14.52
C PHE A 70 -11.06 12.70 14.74
N ARG A 71 -12.26 13.26 14.51
CA ARG A 71 -12.52 14.70 14.70
C ARG A 71 -12.32 15.19 16.12
N ALA A 72 -12.50 14.31 17.10
CA ALA A 72 -12.36 14.65 18.51
C ALA A 72 -10.99 14.27 19.11
N GLY A 73 -10.05 13.75 18.30
CA GLY A 73 -8.73 13.32 18.78
C GLY A 73 -8.79 12.12 19.74
N ARG A 74 -9.79 11.24 19.60
CA ARG A 74 -10.03 10.08 20.48
C ARG A 74 -9.95 8.74 19.73
N LEU A 75 -9.12 8.65 18.70
CA LEU A 75 -8.83 7.35 18.09
C LEU A 75 -8.12 6.43 19.08
N PRO A 76 -8.24 5.10 18.92
CA PRO A 76 -7.39 4.16 19.64
C PRO A 76 -5.92 4.54 19.55
N VAL A 77 -5.18 4.41 20.65
CA VAL A 77 -3.79 4.89 20.76
C VAL A 77 -2.87 4.28 19.71
N ASP A 78 -3.06 2.99 19.41
CA ASP A 78 -2.34 2.26 18.38
C ASP A 78 -2.66 2.81 16.98
N VAL A 79 -3.92 3.09 16.69
CA VAL A 79 -4.35 3.71 15.43
C VAL A 79 -3.79 5.12 15.27
N ALA A 80 -3.85 5.95 16.31
CA ALA A 80 -3.33 7.32 16.29
C ALA A 80 -1.81 7.35 16.06
N ALA A 81 -1.07 6.44 16.70
CA ALA A 81 0.38 6.32 16.50
C ALA A 81 0.74 5.94 15.06
N GLU A 82 -0.02 5.02 14.44
CA GLU A 82 0.19 4.65 13.04
C GLU A 82 -0.16 5.78 12.06
N GLN A 83 -1.21 6.56 12.36
CA GLN A 83 -1.53 7.77 11.59
C GLN A 83 -0.43 8.82 11.67
N GLU A 84 0.18 9.02 12.85
CA GLU A 84 1.31 9.96 13.01
C GLU A 84 2.50 9.54 12.14
N LYS A 85 2.86 8.25 12.15
CA LYS A 85 3.93 7.72 11.30
C LYS A 85 3.62 7.94 9.82
N LEU A 86 2.39 7.62 9.40
CA LEU A 86 1.94 7.74 8.02
C LEU A 86 1.94 9.20 7.54
N LEU A 87 1.39 10.12 8.34
CA LEU A 87 1.36 11.55 8.05
C LEU A 87 2.76 12.15 8.00
N GLY A 88 3.66 11.69 8.87
CA GLY A 88 5.05 12.14 8.92
C GLY A 88 5.96 11.56 7.84
N ALA A 89 5.53 10.58 7.05
CA ALA A 89 6.37 9.95 6.02
C ALA A 89 6.24 10.63 4.64
N ASP A 90 7.35 10.75 3.91
CA ASP A 90 7.38 11.14 2.50
C ASP A 90 7.07 9.95 1.57
N ALA A 91 7.45 8.75 2.01
CA ALA A 91 7.17 7.51 1.29
C ALA A 91 6.78 6.38 2.25
N VAL A 92 5.94 5.47 1.76
CA VAL A 92 5.53 4.26 2.47
C VAL A 92 6.04 3.05 1.70
N VAL A 93 6.85 2.22 2.35
CA VAL A 93 7.23 0.90 1.84
C VAL A 93 6.32 -0.11 2.51
N VAL A 94 5.56 -0.86 1.72
CA VAL A 94 4.63 -1.89 2.21
C VAL A 94 5.15 -3.25 1.78
N GLN A 95 5.62 -4.02 2.74
CA GLN A 95 6.32 -5.29 2.51
C GLN A 95 5.54 -6.48 3.06
N PHE A 96 5.24 -7.45 2.21
CA PHE A 96 4.48 -8.64 2.62
C PHE A 96 4.66 -9.84 1.66
N PRO A 97 4.40 -11.08 2.13
CA PRO A 97 4.19 -12.22 1.24
C PRO A 97 2.80 -12.16 0.60
N LEU A 98 2.72 -12.45 -0.70
CA LEU A 98 1.44 -12.56 -1.42
C LEU A 98 0.67 -13.79 -0.91
N TRP A 99 -0.34 -13.57 -0.08
CA TRP A 99 -1.18 -14.62 0.48
C TRP A 99 -2.58 -14.51 -0.11
N TRP A 100 -3.04 -15.59 -0.75
CA TRP A 100 -4.32 -15.61 -1.47
C TRP A 100 -4.50 -14.43 -2.42
N TYR A 101 -3.46 -14.10 -3.18
CA TYR A 101 -3.45 -13.01 -4.16
C TYR A 101 -3.72 -11.62 -3.57
N GLY A 102 -3.35 -11.41 -2.30
CA GLY A 102 -3.41 -10.11 -1.68
C GLY A 102 -2.49 -9.96 -0.46
N PRO A 103 -2.63 -8.85 0.27
CA PRO A 103 -1.96 -8.63 1.54
C PRO A 103 -2.38 -9.66 2.60
N PRO A 104 -1.50 -10.05 3.54
CA PRO A 104 -1.88 -10.77 4.75
C PRO A 104 -3.01 -10.06 5.49
N ALA A 105 -3.90 -10.82 6.15
CA ALA A 105 -5.04 -10.27 6.87
C ALA A 105 -4.65 -9.19 7.90
N ILE A 106 -3.49 -9.36 8.57
CA ILE A 106 -2.99 -8.37 9.54
C ILE A 106 -2.70 -7.01 8.88
N LEU A 107 -2.18 -7.02 7.65
CA LEU A 107 -1.89 -5.82 6.87
C LEU A 107 -3.17 -5.20 6.30
N LYS A 108 -4.11 -6.03 5.83
CA LYS A 108 -5.42 -5.53 5.42
C LYS A 108 -6.15 -4.84 6.58
N GLY A 109 -6.11 -5.42 7.78
CA GLY A 109 -6.67 -4.83 8.98
C GLY A 109 -5.97 -3.56 9.45
N TRP A 110 -4.66 -3.43 9.19
CA TRP A 110 -3.96 -2.15 9.39
C TRP A 110 -4.57 -1.05 8.53
N PHE A 111 -4.78 -1.29 7.23
CA PHE A 111 -5.45 -0.31 6.37
C PHE A 111 -6.87 -0.01 6.86
N ASP A 112 -7.64 -1.04 7.25
CA ASP A 112 -9.03 -0.87 7.69
C ASP A 112 -9.17 -0.02 8.96
N ARG A 113 -8.25 -0.16 9.92
CA ARG A 113 -8.28 0.60 11.18
C ARG A 113 -7.58 1.96 11.08
N VAL A 114 -6.52 2.10 10.27
CA VAL A 114 -5.74 3.34 10.16
C VAL A 114 -6.34 4.34 9.17
N LEU A 115 -6.89 3.88 8.04
CA LEU A 115 -7.48 4.74 7.00
C LEU A 115 -8.94 5.08 7.29
N VAL A 116 -9.18 5.77 8.40
CA VAL A 116 -10.53 6.16 8.87
C VAL A 116 -11.15 7.27 8.01
N LYS A 117 -12.47 7.47 8.16
CA LYS A 117 -13.17 8.59 7.53
C LYS A 117 -12.66 9.92 8.09
N GLY A 118 -12.23 10.82 7.22
CA GLY A 118 -11.56 12.08 7.57
C GLY A 118 -10.06 12.07 7.29
N LEU A 119 -9.45 10.88 7.13
CA LEU A 119 -8.06 10.71 6.68
C LEU A 119 -8.00 9.90 5.39
N GLY A 120 -8.45 8.64 5.42
CA GLY A 120 -8.38 7.72 4.28
C GLY A 120 -9.46 7.97 3.23
N TYR A 121 -10.65 8.37 3.67
CA TYR A 121 -11.78 8.67 2.78
C TYR A 121 -12.73 9.70 3.40
N GLY A 122 -13.69 10.19 2.62
CA GLY A 122 -14.65 11.20 3.09
C GLY A 122 -14.01 12.57 3.38
N THR A 123 -12.88 12.86 2.75
CA THR A 123 -12.12 14.12 2.82
C THR A 123 -12.57 15.16 1.77
N GLY A 124 -13.39 14.74 0.80
CA GLY A 124 -13.83 15.57 -0.34
C GLY A 124 -13.02 15.36 -1.62
N SER A 125 -11.83 14.76 -1.55
CA SER A 125 -10.97 14.47 -2.71
C SER A 125 -10.38 13.06 -2.60
N ARG A 126 -10.29 12.35 -3.74
CA ARG A 126 -9.75 10.98 -3.85
C ARG A 126 -9.14 10.75 -5.22
N TYR A 127 -8.47 9.61 -5.41
CA TYR A 127 -7.89 9.16 -6.70
C TYR A 127 -6.97 10.21 -7.33
N GLY A 128 -5.74 10.30 -6.81
CA GLY A 128 -4.75 11.30 -7.23
C GLY A 128 -4.80 12.61 -6.44
N ALA A 129 -5.77 12.73 -5.55
CA ALA A 129 -5.87 13.75 -4.52
C ALA A 129 -6.29 13.09 -3.19
N GLY A 130 -6.21 13.80 -2.07
CA GLY A 130 -6.53 13.26 -0.75
C GLY A 130 -5.55 13.70 0.33
N ALA A 131 -5.79 13.27 1.57
CA ALA A 131 -4.98 13.66 2.72
C ALA A 131 -3.54 13.10 2.68
N LEU A 132 -3.30 12.08 1.86
CA LEU A 132 -1.97 11.47 1.68
C LEU A 132 -1.33 11.85 0.33
N ALA A 133 -1.86 12.89 -0.34
CA ALA A 133 -1.26 13.44 -1.55
C ALA A 133 0.20 13.88 -1.32
N GLY A 134 1.03 13.70 -2.35
CA GLY A 134 2.46 13.99 -2.31
C GLY A 134 3.34 12.86 -1.75
N LYS A 135 2.74 11.86 -1.09
CA LYS A 135 3.48 10.68 -0.61
C LYS A 135 3.64 9.65 -1.72
N ARG A 136 4.77 8.94 -1.74
CA ARG A 136 5.02 7.81 -2.66
C ARG A 136 4.76 6.47 -1.95
N ALA A 137 4.26 5.46 -2.65
CA ALA A 137 4.01 4.14 -2.08
C ALA A 137 4.68 3.03 -2.90
N LEU A 138 5.61 2.28 -2.28
CA LEU A 138 6.29 1.14 -2.90
C LEU A 138 5.81 -0.16 -2.25
N THR A 139 5.27 -1.07 -3.06
CA THR A 139 4.98 -2.44 -2.63
C THR A 139 6.20 -3.33 -2.86
N VAL A 140 6.64 -4.05 -1.82
CA VAL A 140 7.65 -5.11 -1.92
C VAL A 140 6.95 -6.43 -1.60
N VAL A 141 6.84 -7.31 -2.59
CA VAL A 141 6.02 -8.51 -2.48
C VAL A 141 6.81 -9.76 -2.84
N THR A 142 6.80 -10.75 -1.94
CA THR A 142 7.34 -12.08 -2.22
C THR A 142 6.21 -13.02 -2.60
N ALA A 143 6.37 -13.87 -3.61
CA ALA A 143 5.36 -14.85 -4.00
C ALA A 143 5.99 -16.24 -4.22
N GLY A 144 5.32 -17.31 -3.80
CA GLY A 144 5.73 -18.68 -4.16
C GLY A 144 5.52 -18.99 -5.65
N ALA A 145 4.62 -18.26 -6.31
CA ALA A 145 4.43 -18.33 -7.76
C ALA A 145 5.69 -17.88 -8.51
N ARG A 146 5.92 -18.47 -9.68
CA ARG A 146 6.98 -18.02 -10.59
C ARG A 146 6.62 -16.64 -11.13
N GLU A 147 7.61 -15.80 -11.39
CA GLU A 147 7.35 -14.47 -11.96
C GLU A 147 6.62 -14.54 -13.30
N SER A 148 6.96 -15.52 -14.14
CA SER A 148 6.29 -15.74 -15.43
C SER A 148 4.81 -16.10 -15.31
N SER A 149 4.38 -16.72 -14.21
CA SER A 149 2.95 -17.00 -13.99
C SER A 149 2.17 -15.80 -13.45
N LEU A 150 2.86 -14.73 -13.03
CA LEU A 150 2.33 -13.42 -12.63
C LEU A 150 2.59 -12.32 -13.68
N ALA A 151 3.03 -12.69 -14.89
CA ALA A 151 3.19 -11.79 -16.02
C ALA A 151 1.82 -11.52 -16.71
N PRO A 152 1.72 -10.57 -17.67
CA PRO A 152 0.46 -10.26 -18.38
C PRO A 152 -0.24 -11.44 -19.05
N ARG A 153 0.50 -12.49 -19.41
CA ARG A 153 -0.03 -13.73 -19.99
C ARG A 153 0.08 -14.94 -19.04
N GLY A 154 0.42 -14.69 -17.79
CA GLY A 154 0.55 -15.70 -16.75
C GLY A 154 -0.81 -16.18 -16.26
N ILE A 155 -0.90 -17.46 -15.88
CA ILE A 155 -2.17 -18.09 -15.47
C ILE A 155 -2.80 -17.46 -14.22
N HIS A 156 -2.01 -16.77 -13.40
CA HIS A 156 -2.51 -16.11 -12.19
C HIS A 156 -3.04 -14.70 -12.45
N GLY A 157 -2.80 -14.14 -13.64
CA GLY A 157 -2.98 -12.72 -13.93
C GLY A 157 -1.73 -11.91 -13.60
N SER A 158 -1.63 -10.71 -14.19
CA SER A 158 -0.47 -9.84 -13.92
C SER A 158 -0.45 -9.36 -12.47
N LEU A 159 0.74 -9.16 -11.92
CA LEU A 159 0.88 -8.65 -10.55
C LEU A 159 0.16 -7.31 -10.34
N ASP A 160 0.23 -6.39 -11.32
CA ASP A 160 -0.42 -5.08 -11.23
C ASP A 160 -1.95 -5.20 -11.19
N GLN A 161 -2.52 -6.17 -11.92
CA GLN A 161 -3.96 -6.46 -11.87
C GLN A 161 -4.36 -7.12 -10.55
N ILE A 162 -3.56 -8.08 -10.06
CA ILE A 162 -3.76 -8.74 -8.76
C ILE A 162 -3.74 -7.69 -7.63
N LEU A 163 -2.79 -6.76 -7.68
CA LEU A 163 -2.61 -5.72 -6.66
C LEU A 163 -3.40 -4.44 -6.96
N TRP A 164 -4.27 -4.41 -7.97
CA TRP A 164 -5.10 -3.24 -8.27
C TRP A 164 -5.87 -2.69 -7.06
N PRO A 165 -6.49 -3.52 -6.20
CA PRO A 165 -7.18 -3.01 -5.01
C PRO A 165 -6.26 -2.28 -4.03
N LEU A 166 -4.97 -2.62 -4.01
CA LEU A 166 -3.96 -1.95 -3.19
C LEU A 166 -3.44 -0.69 -3.90
N LEU A 167 -2.97 -0.83 -5.14
CA LEU A 167 -2.33 0.24 -5.90
C LEU A 167 -3.31 1.37 -6.23
N HIS A 168 -4.47 1.03 -6.80
CA HIS A 168 -5.50 2.00 -7.16
C HIS A 168 -6.48 2.25 -6.00
N GLY A 169 -7.00 1.16 -5.41
CA GLY A 169 -8.06 1.22 -4.40
C GLY A 169 -7.63 1.71 -3.01
N THR A 170 -6.34 1.68 -2.68
CA THR A 170 -5.82 2.13 -1.38
C THR A 170 -4.84 3.28 -1.55
N TYR A 171 -3.78 3.10 -2.33
CA TYR A 171 -2.76 4.14 -2.47
C TYR A 171 -3.27 5.33 -3.27
N PHE A 172 -3.66 5.10 -4.53
CA PHE A 172 -4.13 6.19 -5.38
C PHE A 172 -5.41 6.83 -4.84
N TYR A 173 -6.34 6.03 -4.31
CA TYR A 173 -7.56 6.52 -3.66
C TYR A 173 -7.26 7.59 -2.59
N THR A 174 -6.29 7.33 -1.72
CA THR A 174 -5.93 8.23 -0.62
C THR A 174 -5.04 9.41 -1.05
N GLY A 175 -4.65 9.45 -2.31
CA GLY A 175 -3.78 10.47 -2.91
C GLY A 175 -2.31 10.07 -3.00
N MET A 176 -1.90 8.93 -2.42
CA MET A 176 -0.52 8.46 -2.55
C MET A 176 -0.21 8.11 -4.01
N ALA A 177 1.03 8.39 -4.44
CA ALA A 177 1.55 8.06 -5.76
C ALA A 177 2.11 6.62 -5.77
N PRO A 178 1.40 5.65 -6.39
CA PRO A 178 1.79 4.24 -6.35
C PRO A 178 2.98 4.00 -7.28
N LEU A 179 4.05 3.39 -6.80
CA LEU A 179 5.17 2.94 -7.62
C LEU A 179 4.92 1.50 -8.11
N ARG A 180 5.60 1.10 -9.18
CA ARG A 180 5.55 -0.30 -9.64
C ARG A 180 6.01 -1.24 -8.51
N PRO A 181 5.24 -2.30 -8.20
CA PRO A 181 5.64 -3.28 -7.19
C PRO A 181 6.99 -3.92 -7.52
N LEU A 182 7.79 -4.16 -6.49
CA LEU A 182 8.95 -5.05 -6.59
C LEU A 182 8.48 -6.48 -6.25
N LEU A 183 8.50 -7.36 -7.25
CA LEU A 183 8.21 -8.78 -7.09
C LEU A 183 9.48 -9.56 -6.81
N VAL A 184 9.42 -10.47 -5.84
CA VAL A 184 10.38 -11.56 -5.67
C VAL A 184 9.61 -12.87 -5.84
N GLY A 185 9.67 -13.47 -7.04
CA GLY A 185 8.97 -14.71 -7.35
C GLY A 185 9.73 -15.96 -6.89
N SER A 186 9.05 -17.12 -6.92
CA SER A 186 9.59 -18.42 -6.47
C SER A 186 10.19 -18.35 -5.06
N ALA A 187 9.62 -17.53 -4.18
CA ALA A 187 10.18 -17.15 -2.89
C ALA A 187 10.44 -18.34 -1.93
N ASP A 188 9.74 -19.46 -2.15
CA ASP A 188 9.86 -20.72 -1.41
C ASP A 188 11.06 -21.58 -1.85
N ARG A 189 11.75 -21.19 -2.93
CA ARG A 189 12.79 -21.98 -3.60
C ARG A 189 14.10 -21.21 -3.85
N LEU A 190 14.19 -19.98 -3.38
CA LEU A 190 15.41 -19.18 -3.52
C LEU A 190 16.57 -19.81 -2.75
N THR A 191 17.72 -19.87 -3.40
CA THR A 191 19.01 -20.06 -2.75
C THR A 191 19.40 -18.80 -1.97
N GLU A 192 20.40 -18.92 -1.10
CA GLU A 192 20.95 -17.77 -0.36
C GLU A 192 21.48 -16.69 -1.32
N ALA A 193 22.18 -17.09 -2.38
CA ALA A 193 22.69 -16.14 -3.38
C ALA A 193 21.56 -15.41 -4.14
N GLU A 194 20.44 -16.07 -4.42
CA GLU A 194 19.29 -15.42 -5.07
C GLU A 194 18.51 -14.52 -4.09
N ALA A 195 18.45 -14.88 -2.80
CA ALA A 195 17.88 -14.02 -1.76
C ALA A 195 18.70 -12.73 -1.59
N GLU A 196 20.03 -12.85 -1.64
CA GLU A 196 20.97 -11.73 -1.65
C GLU A 196 20.77 -10.83 -2.87
N ALA A 197 20.66 -11.41 -4.06
CA ALA A 197 20.39 -10.66 -5.29
C ALA A 197 19.03 -9.93 -5.23
N ALA A 198 18.01 -10.53 -4.63
CA ALA A 198 16.71 -9.88 -4.40
C ALA A 198 16.82 -8.70 -3.40
N ALA A 199 17.67 -8.83 -2.38
CA ALA A 199 17.96 -7.74 -1.44
C ALA A 199 18.70 -6.57 -2.12
N ASP A 200 19.64 -6.87 -3.03
CA ASP A 200 20.35 -5.86 -3.82
C ASP A 200 19.41 -5.15 -4.80
N ALA A 201 18.50 -5.88 -5.45
CA ALA A 201 17.46 -5.28 -6.29
C ALA A 201 16.55 -4.33 -5.50
N LEU A 202 16.20 -4.67 -4.26
CA LEU A 202 15.48 -3.78 -3.35
C LEU A 202 16.31 -2.54 -2.98
N ALA A 203 17.60 -2.69 -2.70
CA ALA A 203 18.49 -1.57 -2.41
C ALA A 203 18.59 -0.59 -3.59
N ASP A 204 18.74 -1.10 -4.82
CA ASP A 204 18.76 -0.30 -6.04
C ASP A 204 17.42 0.40 -6.27
N ARG A 205 16.31 -0.29 -5.99
CA ARG A 205 14.98 0.30 -6.05
C ARG A 205 14.83 1.49 -5.10
N LEU A 206 15.33 1.37 -3.88
CA LEU A 206 15.28 2.42 -2.86
C LEU A 206 16.11 3.65 -3.26
N ARG A 207 17.23 3.46 -3.97
CA ARG A 207 18.04 4.58 -4.50
C ARG A 207 17.24 5.48 -5.45
N GLY A 208 16.34 4.90 -6.25
CA GLY A 208 15.47 5.62 -7.18
C GLY A 208 14.14 6.10 -6.59
N LEU A 209 13.84 5.82 -5.31
CA LEU A 209 12.51 5.98 -4.72
C LEU A 209 11.93 7.39 -4.87
N GLY A 210 12.78 8.42 -4.69
CA GLY A 210 12.36 9.82 -4.79
C GLY A 210 12.13 10.34 -6.21
N THR A 211 12.71 9.69 -7.22
CA THR A 211 12.71 10.16 -8.61
C THR A 211 11.95 9.25 -9.57
N GLU A 212 11.64 8.02 -9.15
CA GLU A 212 10.90 7.09 -9.98
C GLU A 212 9.56 7.68 -10.43
N ARG A 213 9.16 7.40 -11.68
CA ARG A 213 7.82 7.73 -12.16
C ARG A 213 6.77 6.77 -11.56
N PRO A 214 5.75 7.28 -10.84
CA PRO A 214 4.63 6.47 -10.38
C PRO A 214 3.83 5.85 -11.52
N LEU A 215 3.00 4.86 -11.20
CA LEU A 215 1.94 4.37 -12.06
C LEU A 215 1.02 5.52 -12.42
N ALA A 216 0.78 5.69 -13.73
CA ALA A 216 0.05 6.81 -14.29
C ALA A 216 -1.47 6.59 -14.22
N PHE A 217 -2.05 6.42 -13.03
CA PHE A 217 -3.51 6.34 -12.91
C PHE A 217 -4.18 7.67 -13.28
N ARG A 218 -5.34 7.60 -13.94
CA ARG A 218 -6.16 8.77 -14.25
C ARG A 218 -6.78 9.32 -12.96
N ALA A 219 -6.47 10.57 -12.62
CA ALA A 219 -7.05 11.20 -11.44
C ALA A 219 -8.55 11.46 -11.62
N GLU A 220 -9.34 11.34 -10.55
CA GLU A 220 -10.78 11.63 -10.63
C GLU A 220 -11.04 13.09 -11.08
N ALA A 221 -10.18 14.01 -10.64
CA ALA A 221 -10.28 15.43 -10.98
C ALA A 221 -9.66 15.80 -12.35
N SER A 222 -9.23 14.85 -13.18
CA SER A 222 -8.60 15.16 -14.48
C SER A 222 -9.58 15.66 -15.55
N GLY A 223 -10.89 15.44 -15.36
CA GLY A 223 -11.91 15.64 -16.39
C GLY A 223 -12.09 14.45 -17.33
N ASP A 224 -11.39 13.34 -17.08
CA ASP A 224 -11.53 12.08 -17.83
C ASP A 224 -12.82 11.32 -17.47
N TYR A 225 -13.41 11.60 -16.30
CA TYR A 225 -14.61 10.94 -15.79
C TYR A 225 -15.84 11.86 -15.81
N ASP A 226 -17.02 11.28 -16.08
CA ASP A 226 -18.31 11.97 -16.05
C ASP A 226 -18.86 12.14 -14.61
N GLU A 227 -20.04 12.77 -14.45
CA GLU A 227 -20.64 12.97 -13.12
C GLU A 227 -21.04 11.67 -12.40
N ARG A 228 -21.02 10.54 -13.10
CA ARG A 228 -21.30 9.20 -12.57
C ARG A 228 -20.01 8.40 -12.30
N LEU A 229 -18.85 9.06 -12.39
CA LEU A 229 -17.53 8.46 -12.23
C LEU A 229 -17.24 7.36 -13.27
N ARG A 230 -17.80 7.49 -14.47
CA ARG A 230 -17.48 6.62 -15.60
C ARG A 230 -16.46 7.32 -16.48
N LEU A 231 -15.48 6.56 -16.95
CA LEU A 231 -14.52 7.08 -17.92
C LEU A 231 -15.30 7.52 -19.17
N ARG A 232 -15.07 8.74 -19.62
CA ARG A 232 -15.75 9.28 -20.79
C ARG A 232 -15.38 8.47 -22.03
N HIS A 233 -16.35 8.29 -22.93
CA HIS A 233 -16.19 7.45 -24.12
C HIS A 233 -15.08 7.91 -25.09
N ASP A 234 -14.69 9.18 -25.04
CA ASP A 234 -13.63 9.75 -25.88
C ASP A 234 -12.23 9.60 -25.26
N ILE A 235 -12.15 9.12 -24.01
CA ILE A 235 -10.89 8.82 -23.33
C ILE A 235 -10.62 7.31 -23.42
N ALA A 236 -9.44 6.94 -23.92
CA ALA A 236 -9.02 5.56 -24.16
C ALA A 236 -10.06 4.74 -24.99
N PRO A 237 -10.44 5.22 -26.19
CA PRO A 237 -11.51 4.60 -26.97
C PRO A 237 -11.18 3.14 -27.32
N GLY A 238 -12.08 2.23 -26.96
CA GLY A 238 -11.93 0.79 -27.21
C GLY A 238 -11.20 0.03 -26.10
N GLU A 239 -10.62 0.72 -25.11
CA GLU A 239 -10.07 0.10 -23.91
C GLU A 239 -11.16 -0.10 -22.86
N LEU A 240 -11.10 -1.22 -22.14
CA LEU A 240 -12.05 -1.60 -21.10
C LEU A 240 -11.31 -2.17 -19.89
N GLY A 241 -11.99 -2.23 -18.75
CA GLY A 241 -11.43 -2.80 -17.52
C GLY A 241 -10.35 -1.92 -16.90
N LEU A 242 -9.38 -2.54 -16.23
CA LEU A 242 -8.38 -1.83 -15.43
C LEU A 242 -7.45 -0.95 -16.27
N GLU A 243 -7.06 -1.41 -17.46
CA GLU A 243 -6.11 -0.72 -18.34
C GLU A 243 -6.61 0.66 -18.80
N ALA A 244 -7.92 0.82 -19.02
CA ALA A 244 -8.51 2.09 -19.44
C ALA A 244 -8.29 3.23 -18.41
N HIS A 245 -8.01 2.88 -17.15
CA HIS A 245 -7.76 3.82 -16.06
C HIS A 245 -6.28 4.18 -15.89
N LEU A 246 -5.42 3.71 -16.79
CA LEU A 246 -4.05 4.18 -16.94
C LEU A 246 -4.03 5.33 -17.97
N GLY A 247 -3.56 6.49 -17.54
CA GLY A 247 -3.23 7.61 -18.41
C GLY A 247 -2.01 7.24 -19.23
N GLY A 248 -2.18 7.14 -20.55
CA GLY A 248 -1.14 6.72 -21.48
C GLY A 248 0.20 7.43 -21.20
N SER A 249 1.19 6.63 -20.84
CA SER A 249 2.61 6.95 -20.95
C SER A 249 3.31 5.61 -21.11
N THR A 250 3.62 5.29 -22.36
CA THR A 250 4.59 4.27 -22.77
C THR A 250 5.89 4.41 -21.99
#